data_AF-A3CLV7-F1
#
_entry.id   AF-A3CLV7-F1
#
_cell.length_a   1.000
_cell.length_b   1.000
_cell.length_c   1.000
_cell.angle_alpha   90.00
_cell.angle_beta   90.00
_cell.angle_gamma   90.00
#
_symmetry.space_group_name_H-M   'P 1'
#
loop_
_entity.id
_entity.type
_entity.pdbx_description
1 polymer ?
#
loop_
_entity_poly.entity_id
_entity_poly.type
_entity_poly.pdbx_seq_one_letter_code
_entity_poly.pdbx_strand_id
1 'polypeptide(L)'
;MTHTYQKTAHRSSLEILQEEAGAKNWWLSLPLAFLAIAAGSLISGALSQWLLLPSMTDANRLLIGIVSLSVFLGSSLLIILFVAKFWERRSLASFGLWKEKLGFNLLLGTALGFFLVLLAVGFNLLGGQLHIQVEKQFNLGIWLFFLVNFFFQALAEEMIYRGFVMNKLRTKLDLLPAVLLNSLLFAVIHIFKGGTPVLYILNVFLTGIFLSLLFALTDNLWLVIALHAANNMIYLGVFGRDWDGQQSPAR
;
A
#
# COMPACT_ATOMS: atom_id res chain seq x y z
N MET A 1 -5.96 -29.73 0.83
CA MET A 1 -5.99 -28.64 -0.17
C MET A 1 -4.65 -28.63 -0.87
N THR A 2 -4.64 -28.93 -2.16
CA THR A 2 -3.45 -29.08 -2.99
C THR A 2 -2.85 -27.70 -3.26
N HIS A 3 -1.64 -27.48 -2.76
CA HIS A 3 -0.86 -26.28 -3.05
C HIS A 3 -0.51 -26.25 -4.54
N THR A 4 -1.27 -25.52 -5.36
CA THR A 4 -0.87 -25.11 -6.70
C THR A 4 0.19 -24.02 -6.59
N TYR A 5 1.36 -24.38 -6.06
CA TYR A 5 2.53 -23.49 -6.03
C TYR A 5 3.26 -23.60 -7.37
N GLN A 6 3.48 -22.46 -8.03
CA GLN A 6 4.61 -22.35 -8.93
C GLN A 6 5.85 -22.74 -8.13
N LYS A 7 6.59 -23.76 -8.59
CA LYS A 7 7.80 -24.26 -7.92
C LYS A 7 8.86 -23.15 -7.93
N THR A 8 8.91 -22.34 -6.88
CA THR A 8 10.00 -21.40 -6.63
C THR A 8 11.26 -22.18 -6.28
N ALA A 9 12.44 -21.63 -6.54
CA ALA A 9 13.71 -22.25 -6.16
C ALA A 9 13.90 -22.27 -4.62
N HIS A 10 13.09 -21.51 -3.91
CA HIS A 10 13.12 -21.26 -2.48
C HIS A 10 11.77 -21.60 -1.82
N ARG A 11 11.80 -21.84 -0.50
CA ARG A 11 10.60 -21.94 0.34
C ARG A 11 9.82 -20.63 0.30
N SER A 12 8.50 -20.71 0.34
CA SER A 12 7.63 -19.53 0.35
C SER A 12 7.84 -18.65 1.58
N SER A 13 7.43 -17.38 1.49
CA SER A 13 7.50 -16.43 2.60
C SER A 13 6.71 -16.92 3.82
N LEU A 14 5.58 -17.60 3.60
CA LEU A 14 4.76 -18.20 4.64
C LEU A 14 5.45 -19.40 5.32
N GLU A 15 6.09 -20.29 4.56
CA GLU A 15 6.84 -21.43 5.11
C GLU A 15 8.02 -20.94 5.96
N ILE A 16 8.75 -19.93 5.49
CA ILE A 16 9.84 -19.30 6.24
C ILE A 16 9.32 -18.65 7.52
N LEU A 17 8.20 -17.93 7.45
CA LEU A 17 7.57 -17.37 8.64
C LEU A 17 7.21 -18.45 9.67
N GLN A 18 6.64 -19.57 9.21
CA GLN A 18 6.25 -20.69 10.06
C GLN A 18 7.45 -21.34 10.73
N GLU A 19 8.59 -21.43 10.04
CA GLU A 19 9.85 -21.94 10.60
C GLU A 19 10.48 -20.98 11.61
N GLU A 20 10.58 -19.69 11.27
CA GLU A 20 11.30 -18.70 12.08
C GLU A 20 10.53 -18.24 13.31
N ALA A 21 9.23 -17.95 13.15
CA ALA A 21 8.40 -17.33 14.20
C ALA A 21 7.20 -18.20 14.62
N GLY A 22 6.86 -19.21 13.81
CA GLY A 22 5.68 -20.04 14.01
C GLY A 22 4.38 -19.24 14.09
N ALA A 23 3.37 -19.93 14.64
CA ALA A 23 2.01 -19.42 14.72
C ALA A 23 1.66 -18.79 16.08
N LYS A 24 2.65 -18.66 16.99
CA LYS A 24 2.43 -17.98 18.28
C LYS A 24 2.08 -16.51 18.02
N ASN A 25 1.17 -15.97 18.82
CA ASN A 25 0.75 -14.56 18.75
C ASN A 25 0.15 -14.14 17.38
N TRP A 26 -0.34 -15.08 16.56
CA TRP A 26 -0.85 -14.77 15.22
C TRP A 26 -1.94 -13.68 15.21
N TRP A 27 -2.82 -13.71 16.22
CA TRP A 27 -3.93 -12.77 16.41
C TRP A 27 -3.46 -11.35 16.76
N LEU A 28 -2.24 -11.19 17.28
CA LEU A 28 -1.66 -9.88 17.60
C LEU A 28 -1.23 -9.10 16.34
N SER A 29 -1.13 -9.75 15.18
CA SER A 29 -0.73 -9.09 13.93
C SER A 29 -1.63 -7.89 13.57
N LEU A 30 -2.95 -8.04 13.70
CA LEU A 30 -3.93 -6.98 13.46
C LEU A 30 -3.78 -5.79 14.42
N PRO A 31 -3.88 -5.96 15.76
CA PRO A 31 -3.72 -4.84 16.68
C PRO A 31 -2.31 -4.22 16.62
N LEU A 32 -1.25 -4.99 16.36
CA LEU A 32 0.09 -4.43 16.21
C LEU A 32 0.22 -3.56 14.96
N ALA A 33 -0.36 -3.98 13.83
CA ALA A 33 -0.40 -3.15 12.63
C ALA A 33 -1.21 -1.87 12.86
N PHE A 34 -2.38 -1.97 13.50
CA PHE A 34 -3.18 -0.80 13.86
C PHE A 34 -2.42 0.15 14.79
N LEU A 35 -1.76 -0.36 15.83
CA LEU A 35 -0.96 0.44 16.77
C LEU A 35 0.25 1.08 16.09
N ALA A 36 0.94 0.37 15.20
CA ALA A 36 2.07 0.92 14.46
C ALA A 36 1.62 2.09 13.56
N ILE A 37 0.49 1.94 12.87
CA ILE A 37 -0.13 2.98 12.05
C ILE A 37 -0.55 4.18 12.92
N ALA A 38 -1.23 3.93 14.04
CA ALA A 38 -1.63 4.98 14.96
C ALA A 38 -0.40 5.75 15.52
N ALA A 39 0.64 5.02 15.94
CA ALA A 39 1.89 5.60 16.43
C ALA A 39 2.60 6.41 15.34
N GLY A 40 2.68 5.90 14.12
CA GLY A 40 3.26 6.65 13.01
C GLY A 40 2.48 7.91 12.69
N SER A 41 1.15 7.88 12.82
CA SER A 41 0.29 9.05 12.62
C SER A 41 0.55 10.10 13.68
N LEU A 42 0.68 9.69 14.95
CA LEU A 42 1.04 10.58 16.06
C LEU A 42 2.44 11.20 15.87
N ILE A 43 3.43 10.40 15.46
CA ILE A 43 4.80 10.87 15.19
C ILE A 43 4.79 11.91 14.06
N SER A 44 4.12 11.59 12.95
CA SER A 44 4.01 12.50 11.81
C SER A 44 3.27 13.78 12.18
N GLY A 45 2.16 13.68 12.91
CA GLY A 45 1.38 14.82 13.39
C GLY A 45 2.19 15.73 14.30
N ALA A 46 2.88 15.16 15.30
CA ALA A 46 3.77 15.92 16.17
C ALA A 46 4.90 16.59 15.37
N LEU A 47 5.63 15.86 14.53
CA LEU A 47 6.70 16.48 13.73
C LEU A 47 6.16 17.60 12.83
N SER A 48 4.99 17.38 12.21
CA SER A 48 4.36 18.36 11.34
C SER A 48 4.01 19.63 12.11
N GLN A 49 3.37 19.51 13.29
CA GLN A 49 2.97 20.65 14.12
C GLN A 49 4.17 21.47 14.62
N TRP A 50 5.24 20.80 15.05
CA TRP A 50 6.36 21.47 15.71
C TRP A 50 7.44 21.97 14.74
N LEU A 51 7.62 21.31 13.59
CA LEU A 51 8.70 21.60 12.65
C LEU A 51 8.22 22.12 11.31
N LEU A 52 7.15 21.54 10.75
CA LEU A 52 6.79 21.79 9.36
C LEU A 52 5.80 22.95 9.22
N LEU A 53 4.71 22.93 10.00
CA LEU A 53 3.64 23.94 9.94
C LEU A 53 4.10 25.38 10.20
N PRO A 54 5.03 25.67 11.12
CA PRO A 54 5.54 27.03 11.30
C PRO A 54 6.21 27.61 10.04
N SER A 55 6.70 26.76 9.15
CA SER A 55 7.34 27.12 7.88
C SER A 55 6.41 27.00 6.67
N MET A 56 5.13 26.67 6.89
CA MET A 56 4.19 26.37 5.82
C MET A 56 3.75 27.64 5.09
N THR A 57 3.89 27.60 3.78
CA THR A 57 3.44 28.59 2.80
C THR A 57 2.63 27.86 1.73
N ASP A 58 1.88 28.60 0.91
CA ASP A 58 1.16 27.96 -0.21
C ASP A 58 2.12 27.30 -1.21
N ALA A 59 3.31 27.87 -1.39
CA ALA A 59 4.34 27.34 -2.30
C ALA A 59 4.91 25.98 -1.86
N ASN A 60 4.99 25.69 -0.55
CA ASN A 60 5.57 24.44 -0.04
C ASN A 60 4.55 23.48 0.59
N ARG A 61 3.25 23.84 0.60
CA ARG A 61 2.17 23.05 1.19
C ARG A 61 2.15 21.60 0.70
N LEU A 62 2.28 21.38 -0.61
CA LEU A 62 2.32 20.04 -1.20
C LEU A 62 3.53 19.24 -0.69
N LEU A 63 4.71 19.86 -0.66
CA LEU A 63 5.94 19.23 -0.20
C LEU A 63 5.83 18.85 1.28
N ILE A 64 5.29 19.73 2.13
CA ILE A 64 5.05 19.44 3.55
C ILE A 64 4.09 18.26 3.70
N GLY A 65 2.97 18.24 2.97
CA GLY A 65 2.02 17.13 3.01
C GLY A 65 2.65 15.78 2.63
N ILE A 66 3.52 15.78 1.61
CA ILE A 66 4.25 14.58 1.19
C ILE A 66 5.26 14.15 2.24
N VAL A 67 6.03 15.08 2.82
CA VAL A 67 6.96 14.78 3.91
C VAL A 67 6.22 14.20 5.11
N SER A 68 5.08 14.78 5.51
CA SER A 68 4.24 14.25 6.58
C SER A 68 3.75 12.83 6.28
N LEU A 69 3.30 12.56 5.04
CA LEU A 69 2.89 11.22 4.61
C LEU A 69 4.06 10.22 4.66
N SER A 70 5.24 10.61 4.17
CA SER A 70 6.44 9.78 4.22
C SER A 70 6.88 9.46 5.65
N VAL A 71 6.82 10.44 6.56
CA VAL A 71 7.14 10.24 7.98
C VAL A 71 6.13 9.29 8.63
N PHE A 72 4.84 9.45 8.33
CA PHE A 72 3.77 8.58 8.82
C PHE A 72 3.99 7.12 8.40
N LEU A 73 4.15 6.88 7.10
CA LEU A 73 4.32 5.53 6.56
C LEU A 73 5.67 4.91 6.95
N GLY A 74 6.74 5.71 6.91
CA GLY A 74 8.09 5.28 7.28
C GLY A 74 8.18 4.87 8.74
N SER A 75 7.66 5.69 9.66
CA SER A 75 7.65 5.35 11.10
C SER A 75 6.77 4.14 11.41
N SER A 76 5.59 4.03 10.78
CA SER A 76 4.72 2.85 10.90
C SER A 76 5.42 1.57 10.46
N LEU A 77 6.11 1.60 9.30
CA LEU A 77 6.87 0.47 8.79
C LEU A 77 8.04 0.11 9.71
N LEU A 78 8.79 1.09 10.20
CA LEU A 78 9.93 0.86 11.10
C LEU A 78 9.50 0.18 12.40
N ILE A 79 8.34 0.55 12.97
CA ILE A 79 7.78 -0.12 14.15
C ILE A 79 7.46 -1.58 13.84
N ILE A 80 6.86 -1.86 12.67
CA ILE A 80 6.55 -3.24 12.26
C ILE A 80 7.81 -4.06 11.99
N LEU A 81 8.82 -3.45 11.36
CA LEU A 81 10.12 -4.10 11.15
C LEU A 81 10.84 -4.37 12.47
N PHE A 82 10.74 -3.47 13.44
CA PHE A 82 11.27 -3.67 14.79
C PHE A 82 10.57 -4.86 15.48
N VAL A 83 9.24 -4.91 15.45
CA VAL A 83 8.45 -6.04 15.98
C VAL A 83 8.85 -7.35 15.29
N ALA A 84 8.90 -7.36 13.95
CA ALA A 84 9.28 -8.54 13.18
C ALA A 84 10.69 -9.04 13.55
N LYS A 85 11.68 -8.13 13.58
CA LYS A 85 13.07 -8.49 13.79
C LYS A 85 13.37 -8.92 15.23
N PHE A 86 12.88 -8.17 16.22
CA PHE A 86 13.29 -8.33 17.61
C PHE A 86 12.30 -9.14 18.45
N TRP A 87 11.00 -9.01 18.18
CA TRP A 87 9.98 -9.74 18.94
C TRP A 87 9.61 -11.07 18.27
N GLU A 88 9.30 -11.07 16.97
CA GLU A 88 8.98 -12.30 16.23
C GLU A 88 10.22 -13.08 15.77
N ARG A 89 11.40 -12.44 15.78
CA ARG A 89 12.69 -13.02 15.36
C ARG A 89 12.69 -13.58 13.93
N ARG A 90 11.91 -12.96 13.03
CA ARG A 90 11.82 -13.34 11.62
C ARG A 90 12.66 -12.44 10.71
N SER A 91 13.06 -12.98 9.56
CA SER A 91 13.85 -12.30 8.54
C SER A 91 12.96 -11.55 7.53
N LEU A 92 13.57 -10.70 6.69
CA LEU A 92 12.85 -10.03 5.59
C LEU A 92 12.39 -11.02 4.51
N ALA A 93 12.96 -12.22 4.44
CA ALA A 93 12.50 -13.25 3.52
C ALA A 93 11.05 -13.69 3.84
N SER A 94 10.65 -13.64 5.11
CA SER A 94 9.28 -13.94 5.54
C SER A 94 8.23 -12.93 5.04
N PHE A 95 8.65 -11.83 4.40
CA PHE A 95 7.76 -10.84 3.78
C PHE A 95 7.57 -11.08 2.27
N GLY A 96 8.32 -12.00 1.65
CA GLY A 96 8.22 -12.28 0.21
C GLY A 96 8.97 -11.30 -0.69
N LEU A 97 10.01 -10.63 -0.16
CA LEU A 97 10.88 -9.70 -0.91
C LEU A 97 11.97 -10.45 -1.70
N TRP A 98 11.54 -11.20 -2.71
CA TRP A 98 12.41 -12.05 -3.54
C TRP A 98 13.20 -11.26 -4.59
N LYS A 99 14.51 -11.53 -4.71
CA LYS A 99 15.38 -10.88 -5.73
C LYS A 99 15.29 -11.57 -7.09
N GLU A 100 14.80 -12.80 -7.09
CA GLU A 100 14.60 -13.63 -8.27
C GLU A 100 13.65 -12.92 -9.24
N LYS A 101 14.12 -12.70 -10.47
CA LYS A 101 13.35 -12.01 -11.52
C LYS A 101 12.82 -10.62 -11.08
N LEU A 102 13.54 -9.93 -10.19
CA LEU A 102 13.12 -8.63 -9.63
C LEU A 102 12.66 -7.65 -10.72
N GLY A 103 13.48 -7.42 -11.75
CA GLY A 103 13.13 -6.50 -12.85
C GLY A 103 11.87 -6.91 -13.62
N PHE A 104 11.67 -8.22 -13.84
CA PHE A 104 10.47 -8.73 -14.49
C PHE A 104 9.23 -8.57 -13.60
N ASN A 105 9.33 -8.86 -12.30
CA ASN A 105 8.22 -8.70 -11.36
C ASN A 105 7.82 -7.23 -11.18
N LEU A 106 8.80 -6.33 -11.12
CA LEU A 106 8.54 -4.89 -11.11
C LEU A 106 7.85 -4.45 -12.40
N LEU A 107 8.37 -4.85 -13.57
CA LEU A 107 7.77 -4.50 -14.86
C LEU A 107 6.34 -5.05 -15.01
N LEU A 108 6.14 -6.33 -14.67
CA LEU A 108 4.83 -6.99 -14.73
C LEU A 108 3.84 -6.32 -13.77
N GLY A 109 4.26 -6.04 -12.53
CA GLY A 109 3.45 -5.32 -11.55
C GLY A 109 3.02 -3.96 -12.08
N THR A 110 3.97 -3.15 -12.55
CA THR A 110 3.69 -1.84 -13.15
C THR A 110 2.74 -1.93 -14.35
N ALA A 111 2.95 -2.88 -15.25
CA ALA A 111 2.09 -3.09 -16.42
C ALA A 111 0.66 -3.48 -16.02
N LEU A 112 0.50 -4.37 -15.04
CA LEU A 112 -0.80 -4.73 -14.49
C LEU A 112 -1.48 -3.54 -13.80
N GLY A 113 -0.73 -2.74 -13.05
CA GLY A 113 -1.24 -1.53 -12.41
C GLY A 113 -1.75 -0.53 -13.44
N PHE A 114 -0.99 -0.31 -14.51
CA PHE A 114 -1.39 0.52 -15.63
C PHE A 114 -2.66 0.00 -16.32
N PHE A 115 -2.71 -1.30 -16.59
CA PHE A 115 -3.87 -1.95 -17.19
C PHE A 115 -5.14 -1.78 -16.33
N LEU A 116 -5.05 -1.98 -15.02
CA LEU A 116 -6.18 -1.82 -14.11
C LEU A 116 -6.72 -0.38 -14.09
N VAL A 117 -5.83 0.61 -14.10
CA VAL A 117 -6.26 2.00 -14.16
C VAL A 117 -6.87 2.32 -15.52
N LEU A 118 -6.31 1.83 -16.63
CA LEU A 118 -6.93 1.99 -17.95
C LEU A 118 -8.34 1.38 -18.01
N LEU A 119 -8.55 0.20 -17.41
CA LEU A 119 -9.89 -0.39 -17.32
C LEU A 119 -10.83 0.52 -16.53
N ALA A 120 -10.41 0.99 -15.34
CA ALA A 120 -11.23 1.88 -14.52
C ALA A 120 -11.60 3.17 -15.28
N VAL A 121 -10.62 3.79 -15.95
CA VAL A 121 -10.83 4.99 -16.77
C VAL A 121 -11.77 4.70 -17.93
N GLY A 122 -11.56 3.60 -18.65
CA GLY A 122 -12.41 3.18 -19.76
C GLY A 122 -13.87 2.97 -19.33
N PHE A 123 -14.10 2.29 -18.20
CA PHE A 123 -15.44 2.13 -17.65
C PHE A 123 -16.10 3.47 -17.30
N ASN A 124 -15.37 4.39 -16.68
CA ASN A 124 -15.90 5.71 -16.33
C ASN A 124 -16.16 6.59 -17.57
N LEU A 125 -15.31 6.52 -18.60
CA LEU A 125 -15.53 7.19 -19.88
C LEU A 125 -16.77 6.66 -20.61
N LEU A 126 -16.92 5.34 -20.70
CA LEU A 126 -18.09 4.70 -21.32
C LEU A 126 -19.38 5.03 -20.56
N GLY A 127 -19.30 5.20 -19.25
CA GLY A 127 -20.41 5.66 -18.41
C GLY A 127 -20.70 7.16 -18.48
N GLY A 128 -19.90 7.94 -19.22
CA GLY A 128 -20.03 9.40 -19.29
C GLY A 128 -19.70 10.14 -17.99
N GLN A 129 -19.01 9.47 -17.05
CA GLN A 129 -18.74 9.98 -15.70
C GLN A 129 -17.40 10.72 -15.58
N LEU A 130 -16.58 10.71 -16.64
CA LEU A 130 -15.23 11.25 -16.60
C LEU A 130 -14.96 12.23 -17.73
N HIS A 131 -14.53 13.43 -17.35
CA HIS A 131 -14.04 14.45 -18.27
C HIS A 131 -12.52 14.57 -18.09
N ILE A 132 -11.75 13.99 -19.02
CA ILE A 132 -10.29 14.01 -18.93
C ILE A 132 -9.78 15.40 -19.33
N GLN A 133 -9.19 16.12 -18.38
CA GLN A 133 -8.37 17.30 -18.67
C GLN A 133 -6.91 16.87 -18.72
N VAL A 134 -6.37 16.78 -19.94
CA VAL A 134 -4.93 16.49 -20.11
C VAL A 134 -4.15 17.78 -19.86
N GLU A 135 -3.36 17.76 -18.80
CA GLU A 135 -2.42 18.84 -18.48
C GLU A 135 -1.40 19.01 -19.60
N LYS A 136 -1.30 20.24 -20.13
CA LYS A 136 -0.45 20.55 -21.29
C LYS A 136 1.03 20.68 -20.94
N GLN A 137 1.38 20.71 -19.65
CA GLN A 137 2.76 20.89 -19.19
C GLN A 137 3.29 19.60 -18.54
N PHE A 138 4.13 18.88 -19.28
CA PHE A 138 4.88 17.75 -18.76
C PHE A 138 6.14 18.24 -18.04
N ASN A 139 6.26 17.93 -16.74
CA ASN A 139 7.47 18.16 -15.97
C ASN A 139 8.04 16.83 -15.47
N LEU A 140 9.13 16.39 -16.10
CA LEU A 140 9.77 15.11 -15.76
C LEU A 140 10.18 15.02 -14.29
N GLY A 141 10.66 16.12 -13.70
CA GLY A 141 11.08 16.16 -12.30
C GLY A 141 9.92 15.87 -11.33
N ILE A 142 8.75 16.45 -11.59
CA ILE A 142 7.54 16.22 -10.78
C ILE A 142 7.07 14.77 -10.89
N TRP A 143 7.08 14.20 -12.09
CA TRP A 143 6.69 12.80 -12.30
C TRP A 143 7.66 11.81 -11.65
N LEU A 144 8.97 12.05 -11.74
CA LEU A 144 9.97 11.24 -11.04
C LEU A 144 9.80 11.32 -9.52
N PHE A 145 9.51 12.53 -9.00
CA PHE A 145 9.22 12.73 -7.60
C PHE A 145 7.97 11.96 -7.14
N PHE A 146 6.87 11.99 -7.90
CA PHE A 146 5.69 11.18 -7.58
C PHE A 146 5.95 9.68 -7.66
N LEU A 147 6.67 9.22 -8.68
CA LEU A 147 7.05 7.80 -8.81
C LEU A 147 7.76 7.30 -7.55
N VAL A 148 8.74 8.04 -7.07
CA VAL A 148 9.50 7.69 -5.86
C VAL A 148 8.57 7.64 -4.64
N ASN A 149 7.73 8.67 -4.45
CA ASN A 149 6.83 8.73 -3.30
C ASN A 149 5.79 7.61 -3.30
N PHE A 150 5.11 7.35 -4.42
CA PHE A 150 4.13 6.28 -4.52
C PHE A 150 4.76 4.90 -4.39
N PHE A 151 6.00 4.72 -4.85
CA PHE A 151 6.73 3.48 -4.64
C PHE A 151 7.01 3.24 -3.16
N PHE A 152 7.53 4.23 -2.42
CA PHE A 152 7.78 4.10 -0.99
C PHE A 152 6.49 3.96 -0.17
N GLN A 153 5.42 4.63 -0.59
CA GLN A 153 4.11 4.46 0.02
C GLN A 153 3.62 3.01 -0.14
N ALA A 154 3.60 2.50 -1.38
CA ALA A 154 3.19 1.13 -1.66
C ALA A 154 4.09 0.12 -0.94
N LEU A 155 5.41 0.35 -0.90
CA LEU A 155 6.35 -0.48 -0.15
C LEU A 155 5.95 -0.59 1.33
N ALA A 156 5.71 0.54 2.01
CA ALA A 156 5.34 0.54 3.41
C ALA A 156 4.00 -0.15 3.65
N GLU A 157 2.98 0.19 2.87
CA GLU A 157 1.65 -0.42 3.00
C GLU A 157 1.71 -1.93 2.74
N GLU A 158 2.28 -2.39 1.61
CA GLU A 158 2.34 -3.81 1.28
C GLU A 158 3.15 -4.63 2.28
N MET A 159 4.26 -4.09 2.81
CA MET A 159 5.02 -4.75 3.85
C MET A 159 4.23 -4.91 5.15
N ILE A 160 3.45 -3.90 5.55
CA ILE A 160 2.62 -3.96 6.76
C ILE A 160 1.45 -4.92 6.55
N TYR A 161 0.69 -4.76 5.48
CA TYR A 161 -0.55 -5.52 5.29
C TYR A 161 -0.29 -6.95 4.78
N ARG A 162 0.51 -7.13 3.72
CA ARG A 162 0.67 -8.45 3.09
C ARG A 162 1.82 -9.21 3.73
N GLY A 163 2.99 -8.57 3.83
CA GLY A 163 4.19 -9.19 4.41
C GLY A 163 4.10 -9.43 5.92
N PHE A 164 3.41 -8.56 6.68
CA PHE A 164 3.25 -8.71 8.12
C PHE A 164 1.90 -9.28 8.54
N VAL A 165 0.79 -8.56 8.32
CA VAL A 165 -0.53 -8.97 8.81
C VAL A 165 -1.01 -10.26 8.15
N MET A 166 -1.14 -10.28 6.84
CA MET A 166 -1.71 -11.40 6.09
C MET A 166 -0.90 -12.67 6.27
N ASN A 167 0.43 -12.61 6.10
CA ASN A 167 1.29 -13.78 6.33
C ASN A 167 1.18 -14.32 7.75
N LYS A 168 1.11 -13.44 8.76
CA LYS A 168 0.95 -13.89 10.15
C LYS A 168 -0.42 -14.51 10.40
N LEU A 169 -1.51 -13.96 9.84
CA LEU A 169 -2.84 -14.58 9.89
C LEU A 169 -2.84 -15.97 9.23
N ARG A 170 -2.17 -16.12 8.09
CA ARG A 170 -2.06 -17.40 7.34
C ARG A 170 -1.32 -18.51 8.08
N THR A 171 -0.61 -18.21 9.17
CA THR A 171 -0.02 -19.25 10.03
C THR A 171 -1.07 -20.09 10.77
N LYS A 172 -2.30 -19.57 10.93
CA LYS A 172 -3.41 -20.28 11.58
C LYS A 172 -4.71 -20.31 10.77
N LEU A 173 -5.00 -19.25 10.03
CA LEU A 173 -6.25 -19.12 9.28
C LEU A 173 -6.07 -19.60 7.84
N ASP A 174 -7.14 -20.13 7.25
CA ASP A 174 -7.23 -20.40 5.82
C ASP A 174 -7.11 -19.12 4.98
N LEU A 175 -6.91 -19.29 3.67
CA LEU A 175 -6.60 -18.17 2.78
C LEU A 175 -7.69 -17.11 2.80
N LEU A 176 -8.94 -17.53 2.65
CA LEU A 176 -10.08 -16.63 2.57
C LEU A 176 -10.23 -15.74 3.82
N PRO A 177 -10.34 -16.26 5.06
CA PRO A 177 -10.46 -15.40 6.24
C PRO A 177 -9.24 -14.50 6.46
N ALA A 178 -8.01 -14.96 6.17
CA ALA A 178 -6.82 -14.11 6.26
C ALA A 178 -6.86 -12.94 5.26
N VAL A 179 -7.28 -13.19 4.02
CA VAL A 179 -7.46 -12.17 2.98
C VAL A 179 -8.52 -11.16 3.39
N LEU A 180 -9.68 -11.62 3.86
CA LEU A 180 -10.78 -10.73 4.25
C LEU A 180 -10.43 -9.84 5.44
N LEU A 181 -9.83 -10.40 6.50
CA LEU A 181 -9.41 -9.63 7.67
C LEU A 181 -8.31 -8.62 7.36
N ASN A 182 -7.31 -9.03 6.56
CA ASN A 182 -6.26 -8.12 6.09
C ASN A 182 -6.84 -6.95 5.28
N SER A 183 -7.70 -7.26 4.31
CA SER A 183 -8.31 -6.27 3.42
C SER A 183 -9.26 -5.34 4.16
N LEU A 184 -9.95 -5.85 5.18
CA LEU A 184 -10.81 -5.04 6.04
C LEU A 184 -9.99 -4.04 6.84
N LEU A 185 -8.88 -4.47 7.46
CA LEU A 185 -7.98 -3.55 8.16
C LEU A 185 -7.42 -2.47 7.21
N PHE A 186 -7.03 -2.87 5.99
CA PHE A 186 -6.56 -1.94 4.95
C PHE A 186 -7.62 -0.87 4.65
N ALA A 187 -8.89 -1.27 4.44
CA ALA A 187 -9.99 -0.35 4.17
C ALA A 187 -10.38 0.53 5.37
N VAL A 188 -10.40 -0.02 6.58
CA VAL A 188 -10.77 0.72 7.80
C VAL A 188 -9.80 1.87 8.07
N ILE A 189 -8.50 1.66 7.87
CA ILE A 189 -7.51 2.74 8.05
C ILE A 189 -7.78 3.93 7.10
N HIS A 190 -8.37 3.67 5.94
CA HIS A 190 -8.71 4.71 4.96
C HIS A 190 -9.92 5.56 5.37
N ILE A 191 -10.78 5.08 6.27
CA ILE A 191 -11.91 5.87 6.82
C ILE A 191 -11.37 7.09 7.59
N PHE A 192 -10.24 6.93 8.27
CA PHE A 192 -9.63 8.00 9.08
C PHE A 192 -8.97 9.11 8.26
N LYS A 193 -8.97 9.03 6.93
CA LYS A 193 -8.53 10.14 6.06
C LYS A 193 -9.51 11.33 6.09
N GLY A 194 -10.74 11.13 6.58
CA GLY A 194 -11.76 12.17 6.69
C GLY A 194 -12.53 12.39 5.37
N GLY A 195 -13.83 12.69 5.46
CA GLY A 195 -14.67 13.02 4.30
C GLY A 195 -14.76 11.94 3.21
N THR A 196 -14.43 10.69 3.53
CA THR A 196 -14.23 9.63 2.53
C THR A 196 -15.56 8.93 2.19
N PRO A 197 -16.00 8.90 0.92
CA PRO A 197 -17.23 8.23 0.52
C PRO A 197 -17.22 6.72 0.78
N VAL A 198 -18.36 6.14 1.11
CA VAL A 198 -18.51 4.69 1.34
C VAL A 198 -18.05 3.88 0.12
N LEU A 199 -18.35 4.37 -1.09
CA LEU A 199 -17.94 3.71 -2.33
C LEU A 199 -16.41 3.64 -2.50
N TYR A 200 -15.69 4.67 -2.04
CA TYR A 200 -14.22 4.64 -2.03
C TYR A 200 -13.71 3.58 -1.05
N ILE A 201 -14.28 3.49 0.16
CA ILE A 201 -13.89 2.48 1.15
C ILE A 201 -14.15 1.06 0.62
N LEU A 202 -15.28 0.84 -0.06
CA LEU A 202 -15.57 -0.44 -0.73
C LEU A 202 -14.53 -0.75 -1.82
N ASN A 203 -14.15 0.24 -2.63
CA ASN A 203 -13.12 0.07 -3.64
C ASN A 203 -11.75 -0.29 -3.03
N VAL A 204 -11.36 0.39 -1.94
CA VAL A 204 -10.13 0.09 -1.19
C VAL A 204 -10.19 -1.32 -0.61
N PHE A 205 -11.33 -1.77 -0.10
CA PHE A 205 -11.52 -3.14 0.40
C PHE A 205 -11.34 -4.18 -0.71
N LEU A 206 -11.96 -3.97 -1.87
CA LEU A 206 -11.85 -4.88 -3.04
C LEU A 206 -10.42 -4.90 -3.61
N THR A 207 -9.77 -3.74 -3.69
CA THR A 207 -8.34 -3.63 -4.03
C THR A 207 -7.49 -4.37 -3.00
N GLY A 208 -7.86 -4.25 -1.72
CA GLY A 208 -7.32 -5.01 -0.60
C GLY A 208 -7.28 -6.52 -0.88
N ILE A 209 -8.43 -7.06 -1.28
CA ILE A 209 -8.61 -8.48 -1.60
C ILE A 209 -7.77 -8.86 -2.81
N PHE A 210 -7.84 -8.09 -3.89
CA PHE A 210 -7.09 -8.35 -5.12
C PHE A 210 -5.58 -8.46 -4.89
N LEU A 211 -4.99 -7.46 -4.23
CA LEU A 211 -3.56 -7.44 -3.90
C LEU A 211 -3.17 -8.61 -2.98
N SER A 212 -4.03 -8.96 -2.02
CA SER A 212 -3.81 -10.09 -1.11
C SER A 212 -3.81 -11.43 -1.86
N LEU A 213 -4.76 -11.64 -2.78
CA LEU A 213 -4.81 -12.85 -3.61
C LEU A 213 -3.62 -12.93 -4.56
N LEU A 214 -3.22 -11.80 -5.16
CA LEU A 214 -2.04 -11.71 -6.01
C LEU A 214 -0.76 -12.08 -5.24
N PHE A 215 -0.63 -11.58 -4.01
CA PHE A 215 0.47 -11.96 -3.13
C PHE A 215 0.44 -13.46 -2.78
N ALA A 216 -0.72 -14.00 -2.40
CA ALA A 216 -0.85 -15.44 -2.10
C ALA A 216 -0.53 -16.34 -3.31
N LEU A 217 -0.81 -15.88 -4.52
CA LEU A 217 -0.56 -16.63 -5.75
C LEU A 217 0.92 -16.59 -6.16
N THR A 218 1.57 -15.44 -6.01
CA THR A 218 2.92 -15.19 -6.57
C THR A 218 4.02 -15.30 -5.52
N ASP A 219 3.67 -15.19 -4.24
CA ASP A 219 4.58 -15.04 -3.10
C ASP A 219 5.62 -13.91 -3.30
N ASN A 220 5.37 -12.95 -4.20
CA ASN A 220 6.33 -11.94 -4.58
C ASN A 220 5.81 -10.53 -4.26
N LEU A 221 6.33 -9.95 -3.17
CA LEU A 221 5.85 -8.65 -2.71
C LEU A 221 6.26 -7.52 -3.65
N TRP A 222 7.38 -7.62 -4.37
CA TRP A 222 7.81 -6.60 -5.33
C TRP A 222 6.83 -6.41 -6.48
N LEU A 223 6.22 -7.51 -6.97
CA LEU A 223 5.18 -7.46 -7.99
C LEU A 223 3.96 -6.68 -7.46
N VAL A 224 3.52 -6.98 -6.24
CA VAL A 224 2.37 -6.33 -5.60
C VAL A 224 2.65 -4.85 -5.32
N ILE A 225 3.85 -4.52 -4.84
CA ILE A 225 4.32 -3.14 -4.61
C ILE A 225 4.32 -2.34 -5.91
N ALA A 226 4.89 -2.89 -6.99
CA ALA A 226 4.95 -2.21 -8.27
C ALA A 226 3.57 -1.98 -8.88
N LEU A 227 2.66 -2.94 -8.75
CA LEU A 227 1.27 -2.81 -9.17
C LEU A 227 0.56 -1.72 -8.38
N HIS A 228 0.66 -1.75 -7.05
CA HIS A 228 0.00 -0.77 -6.19
C HIS A 228 0.57 0.64 -6.41
N ALA A 229 1.90 0.79 -6.51
CA ALA A 229 2.55 2.07 -6.80
C ALA A 229 2.10 2.64 -8.14
N ALA A 230 2.03 1.81 -9.19
CA ALA A 230 1.57 2.23 -10.51
C ALA A 230 0.09 2.65 -10.48
N ASN A 231 -0.77 1.89 -9.78
CA ASN A 231 -2.17 2.24 -9.62
C ASN A 231 -2.34 3.61 -8.96
N ASN A 232 -1.66 3.85 -7.83
CA ASN A 232 -1.71 5.14 -7.13
C ASN A 232 -1.15 6.29 -7.97
N MET A 233 -0.02 6.07 -8.65
CA MET A 233 0.60 7.10 -9.49
C MET A 233 -0.31 7.55 -10.63
N ILE A 234 -0.99 6.62 -11.30
CA ILE A 234 -1.86 6.96 -12.43
C ILE A 234 -3.17 7.54 -11.91
N TYR A 235 -3.77 6.94 -10.88
CA TYR A 235 -5.02 7.44 -10.34
C TYR A 235 -4.87 8.88 -9.79
N LEU A 236 -3.86 9.12 -8.96
CA LEU A 236 -3.65 10.44 -8.35
C LEU A 236 -2.95 11.43 -9.28
N GLY A 237 -2.01 10.96 -10.12
CA GLY A 237 -1.30 11.82 -11.06
C GLY A 237 -2.17 12.30 -12.24
N VAL A 238 -3.18 11.52 -12.63
CA VAL A 238 -4.11 11.83 -13.74
C VAL A 238 -5.45 12.37 -13.24
N PHE A 239 -6.00 11.86 -12.13
CA PHE A 239 -7.34 12.25 -11.64
C PHE A 239 -7.34 13.01 -10.32
N GLY A 240 -6.21 13.07 -9.59
CA GLY A 240 -6.15 13.65 -8.25
C GLY A 240 -5.80 15.13 -8.16
N ARG A 241 -5.86 15.90 -9.27
CA ARG A 241 -5.40 17.31 -9.30
C ARG A 241 -6.48 18.37 -9.06
N ASP A 242 -7.46 18.11 -8.21
CA ASP A 242 -8.27 19.16 -7.57
C ASP A 242 -7.55 19.70 -6.30
N TRP A 243 -6.24 20.01 -6.39
CA TRP A 243 -5.43 20.49 -5.25
C TRP A 243 -5.48 22.02 -5.06
N ASP A 244 -6.19 22.75 -5.90
CA ASP A 244 -6.37 24.20 -5.81
C ASP A 244 -7.46 24.64 -4.80
N GLY A 245 -7.98 23.73 -3.97
CA GLY A 245 -8.93 24.07 -2.92
C GLY A 245 -10.28 24.58 -3.44
N GLN A 246 -10.51 24.52 -4.75
CA GLN A 246 -11.83 24.61 -5.31
C GLN A 246 -12.44 23.22 -5.23
N GLN A 247 -13.39 23.07 -4.31
CA GLN A 247 -14.35 21.98 -4.41
C GLN A 247 -14.89 22.01 -5.84
N SER A 248 -14.58 20.98 -6.63
CA SER A 248 -15.39 20.66 -7.80
C SER A 248 -16.84 20.65 -7.32
N PRO A 249 -17.71 21.57 -7.80
CA PRO A 249 -19.07 21.64 -7.31
C PRO A 249 -19.70 20.28 -7.53
N ALA A 250 -20.31 19.75 -6.48
CA ALA A 250 -21.09 18.53 -6.54
C ALA A 250 -21.97 18.56 -7.81
N ARG A 251 -21.72 17.62 -8.72
CA ARG A 251 -22.63 17.30 -9.82
C ARG A 251 -23.07 15.87 -9.65
#